data_AF-A0A9W7GWT2-F1
#
_entry.id   AF-A0A9W7GWT2-F1
#
_cell.length_a   1.000
_cell.length_b   1.000
_cell.length_c   1.000
_cell.angle_alpha   90.00
_cell.angle_beta   90.00
_cell.angle_gamma   90.00
#
_symmetry.space_group_name_H-M   'P 1'
#
loop_
_entity.id
_entity.type
_entity.pdbx_description
1 polymer ?
#
loop_
_entity_poly.entity_id
_entity_poly.type
_entity_poly.pdbx_seq_one_letter_code
_entity_poly.pdbx_strand_id
1 'polypeptide(L)'
;MFLMNPIAGPYDTLMDVALRILKSKVAVVPIIHSSQDGSFTQLLNLATLSEVLKCICRHFKHSSSSLPILQQPICSIPLGTWVPKLGESNGQPLALLRPNASLGAALSLLIQADVSSIPIVDENDSLLDIYSRSDITTLAKDRAYAQIRLDEMSIHQALQLCQDANSFNGQRCQMCLRSDTLHKVMEQLANAGARRLVIVEAGSKRVEGIISLSDVFKFLLGV
;
A
#
# COMPACT_ATOMS: atom_id res chain seq x y z
N MET A 1 -10.69 7.97 -26.39
CA MET A 1 -10.42 7.99 -24.94
C MET A 1 -8.92 7.79 -24.78
N PHE A 2 -8.16 8.88 -24.56
CA PHE A 2 -6.70 8.87 -24.61
C PHE A 2 -6.13 7.91 -23.56
N LEU A 3 -5.39 6.90 -24.02
CA LEU A 3 -4.48 6.12 -23.20
C LEU A 3 -3.52 7.11 -22.54
N MET A 4 -3.71 7.39 -21.25
CA MET A 4 -2.62 7.95 -20.45
C MET A 4 -1.52 6.91 -20.46
N ASN A 5 -0.56 7.03 -21.37
CA ASN A 5 0.61 6.17 -21.39
C ASN A 5 1.35 6.40 -20.06
N PRO A 6 1.40 5.38 -19.18
CA PRO A 6 2.01 5.51 -17.86
C PRO A 6 3.54 5.36 -18.01
N ILE A 7 4.14 6.08 -18.96
CA ILE A 7 5.57 6.06 -19.25
C ILE A 7 6.13 7.41 -18.82
N ALA A 8 7.27 7.40 -18.14
CA ALA A 8 8.00 8.61 -17.80
C ALA A 8 9.39 8.62 -18.46
N GLY A 9 9.93 9.82 -18.69
CA GLY A 9 11.27 10.02 -19.24
C GLY A 9 12.35 10.06 -18.16
N PRO A 10 13.63 9.84 -18.50
CA PRO A 10 14.73 9.94 -17.54
C PRO A 10 14.97 11.37 -17.01
N TYR A 11 14.42 12.38 -17.69
CA TYR A 11 14.53 13.79 -17.31
C TYR A 11 13.28 14.33 -16.60
N ASP A 12 12.24 13.50 -16.41
CA ASP A 12 11.06 13.87 -15.65
C ASP A 12 11.43 14.01 -14.17
N THR A 13 10.79 14.96 -13.48
CA THR A 13 11.03 15.13 -12.04
C THR A 13 10.44 13.98 -11.23
N LEU A 14 10.95 13.74 -10.02
CA LEU A 14 10.34 12.77 -9.10
C LEU A 14 8.87 13.10 -8.80
N MET A 15 8.51 14.39 -8.81
CA MET A 15 7.13 14.85 -8.67
C MET A 15 6.27 14.38 -9.85
N ASP A 16 6.74 14.54 -11.09
CA ASP A 16 6.02 14.12 -12.29
C ASP A 16 5.83 12.60 -12.33
N VAL A 17 6.87 11.84 -11.96
CA VAL A 17 6.80 10.39 -11.84
C VAL A 17 5.76 9.98 -10.79
N ALA A 18 5.79 10.58 -9.60
CA ALA A 18 4.82 10.29 -8.54
C ALA A 18 3.38 10.64 -8.96
N LEU A 19 3.17 11.82 -9.56
CA LEU A 19 1.87 12.24 -10.08
C LEU A 19 1.36 11.29 -11.17
N ARG A 20 2.22 10.82 -12.06
CA ARG A 20 1.85 9.86 -13.12
C ARG A 20 1.42 8.51 -12.53
N ILE A 21 2.13 8.02 -11.52
CA ILE A 21 1.77 6.80 -10.79
C ILE A 21 0.39 6.97 -10.13
N LEU A 22 0.16 8.08 -9.42
CA LEU A 22 -1.12 8.38 -8.76
C LEU A 22 -2.29 8.52 -9.74
N LYS A 23 -2.12 9.31 -10.80
CA LYS A 23 -3.18 9.58 -11.80
C LYS A 23 -3.57 8.34 -12.57
N SER A 24 -2.59 7.50 -12.91
CA SER A 24 -2.83 6.26 -13.67
C SER A 24 -3.32 5.11 -12.79
N LYS A 25 -3.37 5.29 -11.46
CA LYS A 25 -3.71 4.26 -10.47
C LYS A 25 -2.87 2.96 -10.64
N VAL A 26 -1.62 3.10 -11.09
CA VAL A 26 -0.70 1.97 -11.27
C VAL A 26 0.25 1.86 -10.08
N ALA A 27 0.88 0.70 -9.90
CA ALA A 27 1.90 0.53 -8.87
C ALA A 27 3.31 0.90 -9.33
N VAL A 28 3.53 0.89 -10.66
CA VAL A 28 4.83 0.99 -11.32
C VAL A 28 4.66 1.81 -12.59
N VAL A 29 5.61 2.70 -12.87
CA VAL A 29 5.74 3.43 -14.14
C VAL A 29 7.10 3.08 -14.76
N PRO A 30 7.16 2.55 -16.00
CA PRO A 30 8.41 2.38 -16.71
C PRO A 30 9.05 3.74 -17.06
N ILE A 31 10.34 3.86 -16.76
CA ILE A 31 11.20 4.94 -17.21
C ILE A 31 11.85 4.50 -18.52
N ILE A 32 11.49 5.16 -19.62
CA ILE A 32 11.97 4.80 -20.96
C ILE A 32 12.77 5.96 -21.52
N HIS A 33 13.97 5.65 -22.04
CA HIS A 33 14.73 6.56 -22.87
C HIS A 33 14.49 6.22 -24.34
N SER A 34 14.15 7.23 -25.14
CA SER A 34 14.02 7.11 -26.59
C SER A 34 15.09 7.96 -27.24
N SER A 35 15.78 7.41 -28.25
CA SER A 35 16.73 8.19 -29.06
C SER A 35 16.02 9.35 -29.76
N GLN A 36 16.76 10.41 -30.09
CA GLN A 36 16.18 11.59 -30.78
C GLN A 36 15.52 11.23 -32.12
N ASP A 37 16.01 10.17 -32.78
CA ASP A 37 15.47 9.66 -34.04
C ASP A 37 14.33 8.65 -33.85
N GLY A 38 13.94 8.33 -32.60
CA GLY A 38 12.89 7.36 -32.27
C GLY A 38 13.20 5.91 -32.62
N SER A 39 14.42 5.64 -33.10
CA SER A 39 14.87 4.34 -33.60
C SER A 39 15.09 3.29 -32.51
N PHE A 40 15.36 3.73 -31.28
CA PHE A 40 15.65 2.84 -30.16
C PHE A 40 14.96 3.32 -28.89
N THR A 41 14.21 2.42 -28.25
CA THR A 41 13.56 2.65 -26.95
C THR A 41 14.17 1.69 -25.93
N GLN A 42 14.77 2.24 -24.88
CA GLN A 42 15.37 1.47 -23.80
C GLN A 42 14.58 1.64 -22.50
N LEU A 43 14.16 0.53 -21.90
CA LEU A 43 13.67 0.52 -20.53
C LEU A 43 14.86 0.71 -19.58
N LEU A 44 14.85 1.81 -18.84
CA LEU A 44 15.91 2.15 -17.89
C LEU A 44 15.58 1.68 -16.47
N ASN A 45 14.34 1.89 -16.03
CA ASN A 45 13.91 1.52 -14.68
C ASN A 45 12.39 1.29 -14.59
N LEU A 46 11.95 0.59 -13.55
CA LEU A 46 10.55 0.43 -13.16
C LEU A 46 10.30 1.22 -11.87
N ALA A 47 9.90 2.48 -12.01
CA ALA A 47 9.78 3.39 -10.87
C ALA A 47 8.52 3.13 -10.04
N THR A 48 8.68 3.14 -8.71
CA THR A 48 7.59 2.98 -7.73
C THR A 48 7.53 4.13 -6.74
N LEU A 49 6.36 4.37 -6.14
CA LEU A 49 6.21 5.34 -5.05
C LEU A 49 7.13 5.01 -3.85
N SER A 50 7.36 3.74 -3.55
CA SER A 50 8.28 3.34 -2.48
C SER A 50 9.72 3.79 -2.75
N GLU A 51 10.20 3.72 -3.99
CA GLU A 51 11.56 4.18 -4.34
C GLU A 51 11.67 5.70 -4.31
N VAL A 52 10.63 6.40 -4.80
CA VAL A 52 10.57 7.85 -4.70
C VAL A 52 10.57 8.27 -3.22
N LEU A 53 9.78 7.60 -2.38
CA LEU A 53 9.73 7.88 -0.94
C LEU A 53 11.07 7.56 -0.26
N LYS A 54 11.73 6.44 -0.60
CA LYS A 54 13.10 6.13 -0.14
C LYS A 54 14.08 7.25 -0.50
N CYS A 55 13.98 7.80 -1.70
CA CYS A 55 14.82 8.92 -2.15
C CYS A 55 14.57 10.17 -1.29
N ILE A 56 13.30 10.52 -1.08
CA ILE A 56 12.88 11.65 -0.22
C ILE A 56 13.40 11.46 1.21
N CYS A 57 13.13 10.32 1.85
CA CYS A 57 13.57 10.04 3.22
C CYS A 57 15.11 10.11 3.34
N ARG A 58 15.85 9.59 2.35
CA ARG A 58 17.32 9.67 2.34
C ARG A 58 17.81 11.11 2.25
N HIS A 59 17.18 11.94 1.44
CA HIS A 59 17.55 13.34 1.27
C HIS A 59 17.30 14.16 2.54
N PHE A 60 16.16 13.94 3.21
CA PHE A 60 15.78 14.69 4.41
C PHE A 60 16.28 14.08 5.73
N LYS A 61 17.05 12.98 5.68
CA LYS A 61 17.53 12.26 6.87
C LYS A 61 18.28 13.16 7.87
N HIS A 62 19.04 14.13 7.36
CA HIS A 62 19.85 15.05 8.18
C HIS A 62 19.22 16.43 8.36
N SER A 63 18.04 16.67 7.79
CA SER A 63 17.35 17.96 7.80
C SER A 63 15.90 17.84 8.29
N SER A 64 15.56 16.78 9.02
CA SER A 64 14.20 16.55 9.53
C SER A 64 13.67 17.70 10.41
N SER A 65 14.55 18.47 11.06
CA SER A 65 14.21 19.68 11.82
C SER A 65 13.72 20.85 10.95
N SER A 66 14.05 20.85 9.65
CA SER A 66 13.59 21.87 8.69
C SER A 66 12.13 21.69 8.26
N LEU A 67 11.53 20.53 8.54
CA LEU A 67 10.16 20.19 8.18
C LEU A 67 9.36 19.79 9.42
N PRO A 68 8.81 20.75 10.19
CA PRO A 68 8.05 20.47 11.41
C PRO A 68 6.87 19.50 11.19
N ILE A 69 6.29 19.50 9.98
CA ILE A 69 5.21 18.58 9.60
C ILE A 69 5.62 17.11 9.71
N LEU A 70 6.90 16.77 9.51
CA LEU A 70 7.39 15.39 9.61
C LEU A 70 7.40 14.87 11.05
N GLN A 71 7.41 15.77 12.04
CA GLN A 71 7.36 15.43 13.47
C GLN A 71 5.94 15.37 14.02
N GLN A 72 4.93 15.78 13.24
CA GLN A 72 3.54 15.72 13.65
C GLN A 72 3.08 14.26 13.74
N PRO A 73 2.26 13.92 14.76
CA PRO A 73 1.67 12.59 14.86
C PRO A 73 0.68 12.36 13.71
N ILE A 74 0.59 11.14 13.20
CA ILE A 74 -0.30 10.84 12.07
C ILE A 74 -1.78 11.14 12.35
N CYS A 75 -2.21 11.10 13.61
CA CYS A 75 -3.59 11.44 13.98
C CYS A 75 -3.94 12.93 13.85
N SER A 76 -2.95 13.83 13.76
CA SER A 76 -3.17 15.25 13.52
C SER A 76 -3.15 15.62 12.03
N ILE A 77 -2.91 14.66 11.15
CA ILE A 77 -2.75 14.84 9.71
C ILE A 77 -3.91 14.15 8.98
N PRO A 78 -4.52 14.76 7.97
CA PRO A 78 -5.55 14.11 7.15
C PRO A 78 -4.92 13.07 6.19
N LEU A 79 -4.36 12.01 6.76
CA LEU A 79 -3.61 10.98 6.07
C LEU A 79 -4.24 9.60 6.27
N GLY A 80 -4.42 8.85 5.19
CA GLY A 80 -4.94 7.50 5.22
C GLY A 80 -6.45 7.41 5.40
N THR A 81 -6.96 6.18 5.51
CA THR A 81 -8.37 5.89 5.77
C THR A 81 -8.52 5.41 7.21
N TRP A 82 -9.42 6.04 7.96
CA TRP A 82 -9.64 5.76 9.39
C TRP A 82 -10.97 5.06 9.60
N VAL A 83 -11.07 4.26 10.68
CA VAL A 83 -12.36 3.74 11.14
C VAL A 83 -13.26 4.92 11.51
N PRO A 84 -14.52 4.98 11.02
CA PRO A 84 -15.44 6.07 11.34
C PRO A 84 -15.62 6.21 12.84
N LYS A 85 -15.58 7.45 13.35
CA LYS A 85 -15.94 7.71 14.75
C LYS A 85 -17.44 7.57 14.92
N LEU A 86 -17.87 7.16 16.12
CA LEU A 86 -19.29 7.10 16.48
C LEU A 86 -19.95 8.46 16.20
N GLY A 87 -20.85 8.52 15.22
CA GLY A 87 -21.58 9.74 14.82
C GLY A 87 -21.11 10.40 13.50
N GLU A 88 -20.03 9.95 12.88
CA GLU A 88 -19.60 10.43 11.55
C GLU A 88 -20.23 9.55 10.44
N SER A 89 -21.31 10.02 9.82
CA SER A 89 -22.07 9.27 8.81
C SER A 89 -21.52 9.32 7.39
N ASN A 90 -20.42 10.04 7.13
CA ASN A 90 -20.04 10.47 5.78
C ASN A 90 -18.76 9.81 5.23
N GLY A 91 -18.21 8.81 5.92
CA GLY A 91 -17.03 8.07 5.48
C GLY A 91 -17.38 6.70 4.91
N GLN A 92 -16.72 6.30 3.81
CA GLN A 92 -16.71 4.90 3.40
C GLN A 92 -16.08 4.06 4.53
N PRO A 93 -16.76 3.00 5.01
CA PRO A 93 -16.24 2.20 6.11
C PRO A 93 -14.90 1.55 5.71
N LEU A 94 -13.97 1.49 6.66
CA LEU A 94 -12.72 0.77 6.45
C LEU A 94 -13.04 -0.71 6.19
N ALA A 95 -12.64 -1.21 5.01
CA ALA A 95 -12.82 -2.62 4.67
C ALA A 95 -11.97 -3.48 5.60
N LEU A 96 -12.61 -4.46 6.25
CA LEU A 96 -11.99 -5.43 7.16
C LEU A 96 -12.46 -6.84 6.78
N LEU A 97 -11.60 -7.84 6.99
CA LEU A 97 -11.92 -9.25 6.77
C LEU A 97 -11.76 -10.06 8.04
N ARG A 98 -12.62 -11.06 8.22
CA ARG A 98 -12.42 -12.13 9.21
C ARG A 98 -11.59 -13.26 8.58
N PRO A 99 -10.79 -14.00 9.37
CA PRO A 99 -9.91 -15.05 8.84
C PRO A 99 -10.65 -16.23 8.19
N ASN A 100 -11.91 -16.46 8.60
CA ASN A 100 -12.79 -17.48 8.06
C ASN A 100 -13.56 -17.03 6.80
N ALA A 101 -13.43 -15.77 6.37
CA ALA A 101 -14.03 -15.30 5.14
C ALA A 101 -13.47 -16.08 3.94
N SER A 102 -14.32 -16.32 2.94
CA SER A 102 -13.89 -17.00 1.71
C SER A 102 -12.98 -16.11 0.88
N LEU A 103 -12.12 -16.73 0.08
CA LEU A 103 -11.26 -16.04 -0.86
C LEU A 103 -12.09 -15.23 -1.88
N GLY A 104 -13.22 -15.77 -2.34
CA GLY A 104 -14.16 -15.05 -3.22
C GLY A 104 -14.71 -13.77 -2.59
N ALA A 105 -15.05 -13.79 -1.29
CA ALA A 105 -15.50 -12.61 -0.57
C ALA A 105 -14.39 -11.55 -0.45
N ALA A 106 -13.16 -11.97 -0.17
CA ALA A 106 -12.01 -11.05 -0.11
C ALA A 106 -11.70 -10.40 -1.47
N LEU A 107 -11.73 -11.18 -2.55
CA LEU A 107 -11.56 -10.66 -3.91
C LEU A 107 -12.66 -9.64 -4.26
N SER A 108 -13.90 -9.95 -3.92
CA SER A 108 -15.04 -9.05 -4.12
C SER A 108 -14.86 -7.76 -3.33
N LEU A 109 -14.42 -7.84 -2.07
CA LEU A 109 -14.21 -6.69 -1.20
C LEU A 109 -13.07 -5.79 -1.71
N LEU A 110 -11.99 -6.35 -2.27
CA LEU A 110 -10.90 -5.58 -2.90
C LEU A 110 -11.41 -4.73 -4.08
N ILE A 111 -12.34 -5.27 -4.86
CA ILE A 111 -12.94 -4.60 -6.02
C ILE A 111 -13.94 -3.54 -5.56
N GLN A 112 -14.87 -3.91 -4.68
CA GLN A 112 -15.95 -3.03 -4.21
C GLN A 112 -15.42 -1.81 -3.45
N ALA A 113 -14.38 -1.99 -2.63
CA ALA A 113 -13.78 -0.89 -1.88
C ALA A 113 -12.70 -0.12 -2.67
N ASP A 114 -12.37 -0.51 -3.92
CA ASP A 114 -11.25 0.01 -4.72
C ASP A 114 -9.92 0.05 -3.93
N VAL A 115 -9.70 -0.94 -3.05
CA VAL A 115 -8.48 -1.04 -2.24
C VAL A 115 -7.57 -2.13 -2.78
N SER A 116 -6.28 -2.05 -2.45
CA SER A 116 -5.30 -3.05 -2.89
C SER A 116 -4.78 -3.94 -1.76
N SER A 117 -5.21 -3.68 -0.52
CA SER A 117 -5.11 -4.61 0.60
C SER A 117 -6.22 -4.38 1.61
N ILE A 118 -6.55 -5.40 2.39
CA ILE A 118 -7.57 -5.40 3.43
C ILE A 118 -6.96 -6.01 4.70
N PRO A 119 -7.02 -5.32 5.85
CA PRO A 119 -6.65 -5.90 7.14
C PRO A 119 -7.55 -7.09 7.50
N ILE A 120 -6.94 -8.12 8.07
CA ILE A 120 -7.63 -9.27 8.63
C ILE A 120 -7.61 -9.15 10.14
N VAL A 121 -8.77 -9.28 10.75
CA VAL A 121 -8.98 -9.00 12.18
C VAL A 121 -9.70 -10.14 12.88
N ASP A 122 -9.45 -10.30 14.17
CA ASP A 122 -10.20 -11.21 15.05
C ASP A 122 -11.57 -10.63 15.44
N GLU A 123 -12.33 -11.32 16.30
CA GLU A 123 -13.64 -10.86 16.77
C GLU A 123 -13.63 -9.56 17.59
N ASN A 124 -12.46 -9.16 18.11
CA ASN A 124 -12.26 -7.92 18.87
C ASN A 124 -11.70 -6.78 17.98
N ASP A 125 -11.73 -6.97 16.65
CA ASP A 125 -11.11 -6.09 15.65
C ASP A 125 -9.59 -5.90 15.82
N SER A 126 -8.93 -6.84 16.51
CA SER A 126 -7.47 -6.89 16.66
C SER A 126 -6.83 -7.40 15.38
N LEU A 127 -5.78 -6.71 14.91
CA LEU A 127 -5.08 -7.05 13.68
C LEU A 127 -4.39 -8.41 13.77
N LEU A 128 -4.75 -9.32 12.86
CA LEU A 128 -4.13 -10.64 12.69
C LEU A 128 -3.13 -10.64 11.53
N ASP A 129 -3.56 -10.21 10.33
CA ASP A 129 -2.72 -10.19 9.12
C ASP A 129 -3.30 -9.20 8.09
N ILE A 130 -2.79 -9.20 6.86
CA ILE A 130 -3.27 -8.38 5.75
C ILE A 130 -3.36 -9.21 4.47
N TYR A 131 -4.51 -9.15 3.79
CA TYR A 131 -4.67 -9.73 2.46
C TYR A 131 -4.51 -8.66 1.38
N SER A 132 -3.75 -8.93 0.32
CA SER A 132 -3.35 -7.95 -0.68
C SER A 132 -3.44 -8.49 -2.11
N ARG A 133 -3.51 -7.58 -3.09
CA ARG A 133 -3.46 -7.99 -4.51
C ARG A 133 -2.18 -8.76 -4.89
N SER A 134 -1.07 -8.54 -4.18
CA SER A 134 0.16 -9.32 -4.36
C SER A 134 -0.01 -10.78 -3.95
N ASP A 135 -0.88 -11.08 -2.97
CA ASP A 135 -1.14 -12.46 -2.55
C ASP A 135 -1.86 -13.23 -3.66
N ILE A 136 -2.72 -12.57 -4.43
CA ILE A 136 -3.35 -13.15 -5.63
C ILE A 136 -2.29 -13.63 -6.63
N THR A 137 -1.26 -12.79 -6.88
CA THR A 137 -0.17 -13.16 -7.79
C THR A 137 0.64 -14.33 -7.24
N THR A 138 0.87 -14.39 -5.93
CA THR A 138 1.57 -15.51 -5.28
C THR A 138 0.76 -16.81 -5.42
N LEU A 139 -0.54 -16.78 -5.16
CA LEU A 139 -1.43 -17.94 -5.35
C LEU A 139 -1.46 -18.44 -6.81
N ALA A 140 -1.27 -17.54 -7.77
CA ALA A 140 -1.22 -17.88 -9.19
C ALA A 140 0.10 -18.56 -9.62
N LYS A 141 1.22 -18.35 -8.89
CA LYS A 141 2.54 -18.87 -9.28
C LYS A 141 2.63 -20.39 -9.22
N ASP A 142 2.03 -21.03 -8.22
CA ASP A 142 2.26 -22.45 -7.93
C ASP A 142 1.21 -23.41 -8.50
N ARG A 143 0.45 -22.99 -9.52
CA ARG A 143 -0.74 -23.71 -10.03
C ARG A 143 -1.81 -24.00 -8.96
N ALA A 144 -1.66 -23.49 -7.74
CA ALA A 144 -2.65 -23.63 -6.67
C ALA A 144 -4.02 -23.12 -7.14
N TYR A 145 -4.06 -22.06 -7.96
CA TYR A 145 -5.30 -21.56 -8.58
C TYR A 145 -6.11 -22.63 -9.33
N ALA A 146 -5.49 -23.66 -9.91
CA ALA A 146 -6.20 -24.75 -10.59
C ALA A 146 -6.92 -25.71 -9.63
N GLN A 147 -6.56 -25.69 -8.35
CA GLN A 147 -7.15 -26.51 -7.28
C GLN A 147 -7.94 -25.66 -6.27
N ILE A 148 -7.87 -24.32 -6.35
CA ILE A 148 -8.55 -23.42 -5.44
C ILE A 148 -10.01 -23.28 -5.86
N ARG A 149 -10.91 -23.79 -5.01
CA ARG A 149 -12.34 -23.45 -5.04
C ARG A 149 -12.54 -22.18 -4.22
N LEU A 150 -12.80 -21.06 -4.91
CA LEU A 150 -12.86 -19.71 -4.33
C LEU A 150 -13.84 -19.58 -3.16
N ASP A 151 -14.93 -20.37 -3.16
CA ASP A 151 -15.96 -20.34 -2.12
C ASP A 151 -15.63 -21.22 -0.91
N GLU A 152 -14.70 -22.17 -1.05
CA GLU A 152 -14.33 -23.11 0.02
C GLU A 152 -13.02 -22.75 0.70
N MET A 153 -12.12 -22.07 -0.03
CA MET A 153 -10.85 -21.64 0.52
C MET A 153 -11.05 -20.42 1.43
N SER A 154 -10.68 -20.58 2.70
CA SER A 154 -10.64 -19.46 3.65
C SER A 154 -9.40 -18.58 3.43
N ILE A 155 -9.50 -17.31 3.84
CA ILE A 155 -8.37 -16.38 3.79
C ILE A 155 -7.18 -16.85 4.62
N HIS A 156 -7.44 -17.46 5.78
CA HIS A 156 -6.38 -18.04 6.60
C HIS A 156 -5.55 -19.10 5.83
N GLN A 157 -6.22 -20.01 5.12
CA GLN A 157 -5.56 -21.02 4.29
C GLN A 157 -4.81 -20.39 3.11
N ALA A 158 -5.40 -19.37 2.49
CA ALA A 158 -4.76 -18.66 1.37
C ALA A 158 -3.45 -17.98 1.79
N LEU A 159 -3.43 -17.41 2.99
CA LEU A 159 -2.22 -16.79 3.55
C LEU A 159 -1.15 -17.82 3.90
N GLN A 160 -1.52 -19.00 4.41
CA GLN A 160 -0.56 -20.08 4.68
C GLN A 160 0.18 -20.49 3.41
N LEU A 161 -0.54 -20.73 2.30
CA LEU A 161 0.10 -21.05 1.01
C LEU A 161 1.03 -19.92 0.53
N CYS A 162 0.64 -18.67 0.77
CA CYS A 162 1.45 -17.49 0.42
C CYS A 162 2.67 -17.28 1.33
N GLN A 163 2.71 -17.89 2.52
CA GLN A 163 3.85 -17.90 3.43
C GLN A 163 4.81 -19.04 3.08
N ASP A 164 4.30 -20.21 2.71
CA ASP A 164 5.15 -21.33 2.31
C ASP A 164 5.91 -21.04 1.00
N ALA A 165 5.27 -20.33 0.06
CA ALA A 165 5.86 -19.94 -1.22
C ALA A 165 6.88 -18.78 -1.11
N ASN A 166 6.79 -17.97 -0.05
CA ASN A 166 7.67 -16.84 0.19
C ASN A 166 8.45 -17.13 1.47
N SER A 167 9.74 -17.48 1.41
CA SER A 167 10.62 -17.77 2.57
C SER A 167 10.83 -16.60 3.57
N PHE A 168 9.91 -15.65 3.63
CA PHE A 168 9.84 -14.53 4.55
C PHE A 168 9.21 -14.97 5.88
N ASN A 169 10.06 -15.32 6.85
CA ASN A 169 9.72 -15.50 8.27
C ASN A 169 9.40 -14.17 9.01
N GLY A 170 8.96 -13.14 8.29
CA GLY A 170 8.74 -11.79 8.82
C GLY A 170 7.27 -11.40 8.89
N GLN A 171 6.94 -10.50 9.82
CA GLN A 171 5.61 -9.92 9.96
C GLN A 171 5.20 -9.21 8.66
N ARG A 172 4.29 -9.82 7.89
CA ARG A 172 3.82 -9.34 6.57
C ARG A 172 3.09 -8.00 6.66
N CYS A 173 2.47 -7.74 7.80
CA CYS A 173 1.76 -6.51 8.10
C CYS A 173 2.65 -5.56 8.91
N GLN A 174 2.86 -4.36 8.38
CA GLN A 174 3.53 -3.30 9.12
C GLN A 174 2.49 -2.51 9.91
N MET A 175 2.84 -2.11 11.12
CA MET A 175 1.96 -1.44 12.06
C MET A 175 2.55 -0.09 12.49
N CYS A 176 1.68 0.86 12.79
CA CYS A 176 2.01 2.10 13.46
C CYS A 176 0.93 2.49 14.46
N LEU A 177 1.31 3.36 15.39
CA LEU A 177 0.41 3.96 16.36
C LEU A 177 -0.07 5.32 15.88
N ARG A 178 -1.24 5.75 16.35
CA ARG A 178 -1.79 7.10 16.09
C ARG A 178 -0.82 8.24 16.41
N SER A 179 0.02 8.03 17.44
CA SER A 179 1.02 8.98 17.94
C SER A 179 2.35 8.91 17.19
N ASP A 180 2.54 7.93 16.29
CA ASP A 180 3.75 7.86 15.49
C ASP A 180 3.86 9.07 14.56
N THR A 181 5.07 9.56 14.37
CA THR A 181 5.33 10.72 13.52
C THR A 181 5.20 10.37 12.05
N LEU A 182 4.83 11.35 11.22
CA LEU A 182 4.81 11.19 9.77
C LEU A 182 6.15 10.67 9.23
N HIS A 183 7.28 11.16 9.76
CA HIS A 183 8.61 10.70 9.39
C HIS A 183 8.77 9.19 9.58
N LYS A 184 8.38 8.66 10.74
CA LYS A 184 8.48 7.23 11.05
C LYS A 184 7.62 6.41 10.09
N VAL A 185 6.40 6.87 9.81
CA VAL A 185 5.48 6.22 8.86
C VAL A 185 6.06 6.22 7.44
N MET A 186 6.64 7.33 7.00
CA MET A 186 7.31 7.43 5.69
C MET A 186 8.49 6.47 5.58
N GLU A 187 9.34 6.38 6.61
CA GLU A 187 10.48 5.45 6.64
C GLU A 187 10.03 3.97 6.60
N GLN A 188 8.98 3.61 7.33
CA GLN A 188 8.44 2.25 7.32
C GLN A 188 7.88 1.88 5.94
N LEU A 189 7.07 2.76 5.34
CA LEU A 189 6.52 2.56 3.99
C LEU A 189 7.61 2.52 2.92
N ALA A 190 8.68 3.28 3.10
CA ALA A 190 9.84 3.26 2.22
C ALA A 190 10.57 1.90 2.32
N ASN A 191 10.95 1.45 3.52
CA ASN A 191 11.91 0.37 3.67
C ASN A 191 11.31 -1.05 3.75
N ALA A 192 10.08 -1.20 4.21
CA ALA A 192 9.53 -2.51 4.56
C ALA A 192 9.07 -3.37 3.36
N GLY A 193 9.12 -2.85 2.13
CA GLY A 193 8.54 -3.50 0.94
C GLY A 193 7.00 -3.58 0.95
N ALA A 194 6.38 -3.24 2.08
CA ALA A 194 4.95 -3.09 2.23
C ALA A 194 4.47 -1.78 1.61
N ARG A 195 3.38 -1.86 0.84
CA ARG A 195 2.75 -0.68 0.21
C ARG A 195 1.80 0.06 1.14
N ARG A 196 1.57 -0.49 2.34
CA ARG A 196 0.61 -0.02 3.34
C ARG A 196 1.09 -0.28 4.75
N LEU A 197 0.58 0.54 5.66
CA LEU A 197 0.84 0.52 7.09
C LEU A 197 -0.51 0.54 7.81
N VAL A 198 -0.77 -0.41 8.71
CA VAL A 198 -2.01 -0.46 9.48
C VAL A 198 -1.84 0.34 10.77
N ILE A 199 -2.78 1.25 11.04
CA ILE A 199 -2.80 2.01 12.28
C ILE A 199 -3.55 1.18 13.31
N VAL A 200 -2.94 0.98 14.47
CA VAL A 200 -3.55 0.23 15.56
C VAL A 200 -3.49 0.95 16.89
N GLU A 201 -4.41 0.59 17.77
CA GLU A 201 -4.37 0.98 19.17
C GLU A 201 -3.26 0.22 19.91
N ALA A 202 -2.51 0.94 20.75
CA ALA A 202 -1.48 0.35 21.59
C ALA A 202 -2.08 -0.65 22.58
N GLY A 203 -1.46 -1.83 22.70
CA GLY A 203 -1.90 -2.90 23.61
C GLY A 203 -2.91 -3.86 22.95
N SER A 204 -4.10 -3.39 22.59
CA SER A 204 -5.17 -4.23 22.01
C SER A 204 -4.89 -4.66 20.57
N LYS A 205 -4.04 -3.91 19.84
CA LYS A 205 -3.84 -4.00 18.39
C LYS A 205 -5.14 -3.85 17.57
N ARG A 206 -6.17 -3.23 18.16
CA ARG A 206 -7.42 -2.92 17.45
C ARG A 206 -7.11 -2.06 16.23
N VAL A 207 -7.63 -2.41 15.06
CA VAL A 207 -7.41 -1.64 13.83
C VAL A 207 -8.15 -0.31 13.92
N GLU A 208 -7.43 0.78 13.66
CA GLU A 208 -7.97 2.13 13.70
C GLU A 208 -7.91 2.84 12.34
N GLY A 209 -7.08 2.34 11.43
CA GLY A 209 -6.95 2.89 10.09
C GLY A 209 -5.90 2.17 9.26
N ILE A 210 -5.72 2.66 8.03
CA ILE A 210 -4.69 2.18 7.10
C ILE A 210 -4.14 3.36 6.30
N ILE A 211 -2.81 3.40 6.15
CA ILE A 211 -2.09 4.40 5.36
C ILE A 211 -1.41 3.67 4.20
N SER A 212 -1.64 4.13 2.99
CA SER A 212 -0.94 3.66 1.80
C SER A 212 0.16 4.64 1.36
N LEU A 213 1.11 4.15 0.54
CA LEU A 213 2.04 5.01 -0.17
C LEU A 213 1.32 6.13 -0.94
N SER A 214 0.19 5.81 -1.58
CA SER A 214 -0.58 6.81 -2.33
C SER A 214 -1.13 7.91 -1.44
N ASP A 215 -1.55 7.61 -0.21
CA ASP A 215 -2.06 8.63 0.72
C ASP A 215 -0.95 9.60 1.13
N VAL A 216 0.26 9.07 1.39
CA VAL A 216 1.43 9.89 1.70
C VAL A 216 1.75 10.83 0.55
N PHE A 217 1.78 10.34 -0.69
CA PHE A 217 2.07 11.20 -1.85
C PHE A 217 0.94 12.19 -2.15
N LYS A 218 -0.32 11.82 -1.99
CA LYS A 218 -1.45 12.76 -2.10
C LYS A 218 -1.31 13.90 -1.09
N PHE A 219 -0.98 13.57 0.15
CA PHE A 219 -0.71 14.56 1.18
C PHE A 219 0.48 15.47 0.85
N LEU A 220 1.63 14.90 0.47
CA LEU A 220 2.84 15.65 0.14
C LEU A 220 2.68 16.55 -1.09
N LEU A 221 1.83 16.16 -2.05
CA LEU A 221 1.59 16.87 -3.31
C LEU A 221 0.34 17.77 -3.28
N GLY A 222 -0.49 17.66 -2.24
CA GLY A 222 -1.74 18.43 -2.10
C GLY A 222 -2.81 18.07 -3.14
N VAL A 223 -2.93 16.78 -3.50
CA VAL A 223 -3.86 16.27 -4.53
C VAL A 223 -4.85 15.23 -4.03
#